data_AF-A0A1N5YV19-F1
#
_entry.id   AF-A0A1N5YV19-F1
#
_cell.length_a   1.000
_cell.length_b   1.000
_cell.length_c   1.000
_cell.angle_alpha   90.00
_cell.angle_beta   90.00
_cell.angle_gamma   90.00
#
_symmetry.space_group_name_H-M   'P 1'
#
loop_
_entity.id
_entity.type
_entity.pdbx_description
1 polymer ?
#
loop_
_entity_poly.entity_id
_entity_poly.type
_entity_poly.pdbx_seq_one_letter_code
_entity_poly.pdbx_strand_id
1 'polypeptide(L)'
;MTVTVTPTDASGLRARFDAELAGFLDRQGPDWPDGAPRGVFTALYRFVLAGGKRLRPLFCYWGWRGAGAPDGTPIVVAAAALELFHAFALIHDDILDGSDRRRGEPSVHRLFADLHARSSWRGDPEAYGRNTALLCGDLCAAWSDQMFHECGLSTEQVHRGYGVFALMRTEVIAGEYLDLVSGVGDGSVASALTVIRMKAARYTVTRPLQIGAALAGAGPELIAALGEFGDPLGDAFQLRDDVLGVFGDPAVTGKSVLDDLREGKPTVMMALARSAADRPQTARLRELFGNPALDADGAAELRGIIEATGARERIEQMIRVRTEAALAALESAAVAEEARAALVALAAQAIDRRA
;
A
#
# COMPACT_ATOMS: atom_id res chain seq x y z
N MET A 1 -9.42 -37.83 12.25
CA MET A 1 -9.01 -37.22 10.98
C MET A 1 -8.30 -35.93 11.30
N THR A 2 -6.98 -36.00 11.45
CA THR A 2 -6.10 -34.83 11.60
C THR A 2 -6.06 -34.13 10.25
N VAL A 3 -6.74 -33.00 10.13
CA VAL A 3 -6.57 -32.11 8.99
C VAL A 3 -5.16 -31.56 9.10
N THR A 4 -4.24 -32.14 8.33
CA THR A 4 -2.93 -31.53 8.06
C THR A 4 -3.20 -30.28 7.22
N VAL A 5 -3.33 -29.14 7.89
CA VAL A 5 -3.34 -27.83 7.26
C VAL A 5 -1.97 -27.64 6.63
N THR A 6 -1.92 -27.55 5.31
CA THR A 6 -0.70 -27.22 4.58
C THR A 6 -0.22 -25.83 5.04
N PRO A 7 1.09 -25.61 5.28
CA PRO A 7 1.63 -24.30 5.69
C PRO A 7 1.44 -23.13 4.69
N THR A 8 0.72 -23.37 3.59
CA THR A 8 0.66 -22.54 2.37
C THR A 8 -0.70 -21.93 2.06
N ASP A 9 -1.70 -22.02 2.96
CA ASP A 9 -2.94 -21.28 2.77
C ASP A 9 -2.77 -19.80 3.15
N ALA A 10 -2.74 -18.93 2.15
CA ALA A 10 -2.68 -17.48 2.34
C ALA A 10 -3.82 -16.98 3.25
N SER A 11 -4.97 -17.66 3.27
CA SER A 11 -6.08 -17.33 4.17
C SER A 11 -5.74 -17.62 5.64
N GLY A 12 -5.13 -18.78 5.92
CA GLY A 12 -4.67 -19.14 7.26
C GLY A 12 -3.57 -18.23 7.78
N LEU A 13 -2.63 -17.81 6.91
CA LEU A 13 -1.58 -16.88 7.28
C LEU A 13 -2.12 -15.46 7.55
N ARG A 14 -3.11 -15.00 6.78
CA ARG A 14 -3.82 -13.73 7.05
C ARG A 14 -4.50 -13.75 8.41
N ALA A 15 -5.19 -14.83 8.74
CA ALA A 15 -5.82 -14.98 10.05
C ALA A 15 -4.80 -14.91 11.20
N ARG A 16 -3.60 -15.48 11.01
CA ARG A 16 -2.50 -15.34 11.99
C ARG A 16 -2.06 -13.89 12.14
N PHE A 17 -1.88 -13.14 11.06
CA PHE A 17 -1.54 -11.72 11.14
C PHE A 17 -2.63 -10.91 11.87
N ASP A 18 -3.90 -11.14 11.52
CA ASP A 18 -5.03 -10.45 12.15
C ASP A 18 -5.13 -10.77 13.65
N ALA A 19 -4.86 -12.03 14.05
CA ALA A 19 -4.82 -12.42 15.45
C ALA A 19 -3.70 -11.72 16.23
N GLU A 20 -2.49 -11.63 15.66
CA GLU A 20 -1.38 -10.93 16.31
C GLU A 20 -1.61 -9.41 16.38
N LEU A 21 -2.22 -8.81 15.35
CA LEU A 21 -2.63 -7.40 15.37
C LEU A 21 -3.67 -7.13 16.45
N ALA A 22 -4.71 -7.95 16.53
CA ALA A 22 -5.76 -7.82 17.54
C ALA A 22 -5.18 -7.96 18.94
N GLY A 23 -4.40 -9.01 19.17
CA GLY A 23 -3.75 -9.24 20.46
C GLY A 23 -2.77 -8.13 20.86
N PHE A 24 -2.04 -7.55 19.89
CA PHE A 24 -1.20 -6.39 20.14
C PHE A 24 -2.02 -5.17 20.54
N LEU A 25 -3.06 -4.84 19.76
CA LEU A 25 -3.93 -3.68 20.01
C LEU A 25 -4.67 -3.79 21.35
N ASP A 26 -5.16 -4.98 21.72
CA ASP A 26 -5.83 -5.21 23.00
C ASP A 26 -4.94 -4.84 24.20
N ARG A 27 -3.61 -4.97 24.06
CA ARG A 27 -2.63 -4.57 25.10
C ARG A 27 -2.29 -3.07 25.08
N GLN A 28 -2.57 -2.37 23.98
CA GLN A 28 -2.41 -0.91 23.89
C GLN A 28 -3.59 -0.17 24.56
N GLY A 29 -4.69 -0.88 24.79
CA GLY A 29 -5.85 -0.42 25.55
C GLY A 29 -5.45 -0.16 27.00
N PRO A 30 -5.49 1.08 27.50
CA PRO A 30 -4.68 1.35 28.67
C PRO A 30 -5.47 1.73 29.92
N ASP A 31 -4.84 1.57 31.09
CA ASP A 31 -5.23 2.18 32.38
C ASP A 31 -4.98 3.69 32.35
N TRP A 32 -5.53 4.41 31.36
CA TRP A 32 -5.35 5.85 31.27
C TRP A 32 -6.31 6.55 32.24
N PRO A 33 -5.90 7.67 32.83
CA PRO A 33 -6.80 8.47 33.66
C PRO A 33 -8.06 8.87 32.89
N ASP A 34 -9.13 9.19 33.61
CA ASP A 34 -10.40 9.64 33.04
C ASP A 34 -10.18 10.74 31.97
N GLY A 35 -10.74 10.53 30.77
CA GLY A 35 -10.53 11.40 29.61
C GLY A 35 -9.54 10.87 28.56
N ALA A 36 -9.01 9.65 28.72
CA ALA A 36 -8.23 8.94 27.72
C ALA A 36 -8.89 8.95 26.32
N PRO A 37 -8.11 8.90 25.22
CA PRO A 37 -8.63 9.03 23.87
C PRO A 37 -9.24 7.69 23.39
N ARG A 38 -10.25 7.18 24.11
CA ARG A 38 -11.00 5.96 23.78
C ARG A 38 -11.54 5.99 22.35
N GLY A 39 -11.91 7.17 21.85
CA GLY A 39 -12.31 7.40 20.46
C GLY A 39 -11.20 7.13 19.46
N VAL A 40 -9.96 7.58 19.72
CA VAL A 40 -8.77 7.30 18.88
C VAL A 40 -8.48 5.81 18.86
N PHE A 41 -8.42 5.18 20.03
CA PHE A 41 -8.13 3.75 20.11
C PHE A 41 -9.18 2.93 19.36
N THR A 42 -10.48 3.23 19.56
CA THR A 42 -11.57 2.54 18.86
C THR A 42 -11.48 2.75 17.35
N ALA A 43 -11.18 3.97 16.89
CA ALA A 43 -11.02 4.27 15.47
C ALA A 43 -9.85 3.48 14.87
N LEU A 44 -8.69 3.48 15.52
CA LEU A 44 -7.50 2.75 15.06
C LEU A 44 -7.71 1.23 15.07
N TYR A 45 -8.35 0.69 16.12
CA TYR A 45 -8.69 -0.72 16.20
C TYR A 45 -9.54 -1.16 15.01
N ARG A 46 -10.61 -0.40 14.72
CA ARG A 46 -11.49 -0.66 13.57
C ARG A 46 -10.73 -0.48 12.25
N PHE A 47 -9.91 0.56 12.12
CA PHE A 47 -9.19 0.84 10.87
C PHE A 47 -8.19 -0.27 10.52
N VAL A 48 -7.39 -0.71 11.49
CA VAL A 48 -6.37 -1.75 11.30
C VAL A 48 -7.01 -3.12 11.04
N LEU A 49 -8.12 -3.43 11.73
CA LEU A 49 -8.80 -4.73 11.65
C LEU A 49 -9.98 -4.77 10.67
N ALA A 50 -10.28 -3.69 9.94
CA ALA A 50 -11.29 -3.69 8.86
C ALA A 50 -10.92 -4.59 7.65
N GLY A 51 -9.94 -5.48 7.82
CA GLY A 51 -9.46 -6.39 6.80
C GLY A 51 -8.38 -5.79 5.89
N GLY A 52 -8.27 -6.36 4.69
CA GLY A 52 -7.27 -6.00 3.70
C GLY A 52 -6.58 -7.22 3.11
N LYS A 53 -5.84 -7.02 2.02
CA LYS A 53 -5.15 -8.12 1.34
C LYS A 53 -3.90 -8.61 2.10
N ARG A 54 -3.46 -7.88 3.15
CA ARG A 54 -2.26 -8.16 3.96
C ARG A 54 -1.03 -8.50 3.12
N LEU A 55 -0.86 -7.85 1.98
CA LEU A 55 0.20 -8.17 1.02
C LEU A 55 1.60 -7.98 1.61
N ARG A 56 1.80 -6.89 2.38
CA ARG A 56 3.11 -6.57 2.98
C ARG A 56 3.55 -7.64 3.98
N PRO A 57 2.72 -8.05 4.96
CA PRO A 57 3.04 -9.20 5.80
C PRO A 57 3.31 -10.49 5.03
N LEU A 58 2.52 -10.78 3.98
CA LEU A 58 2.73 -11.99 3.16
C LEU A 58 4.10 -11.98 2.48
N PHE A 59 4.48 -10.87 1.85
CA PHE A 59 5.80 -10.72 1.23
C PHE A 59 6.93 -10.81 2.27
N CYS A 60 6.76 -10.22 3.45
CA CYS A 60 7.73 -10.35 4.55
C CYS A 60 7.90 -11.81 5.01
N TYR A 61 6.78 -12.50 5.25
CA TYR A 61 6.80 -13.90 5.64
C TYR A 61 7.50 -14.79 4.59
N TRP A 62 7.20 -14.59 3.30
CA TRP A 62 7.81 -15.39 2.24
C TRP A 62 9.27 -15.02 1.95
N GLY A 63 9.70 -13.79 2.26
CA GLY A 63 11.12 -13.44 2.30
C GLY A 63 11.88 -14.24 3.37
N TRP A 64 11.29 -14.38 4.56
CA TRP A 64 11.84 -15.18 5.65
C TRP A 64 11.89 -16.69 5.32
N ARG A 65 10.77 -17.27 4.87
CA ARG A 65 10.72 -18.69 4.45
C ARG A 65 11.62 -18.94 3.24
N GLY A 66 11.72 -17.97 2.33
CA GLY A 66 12.55 -18.03 1.14
C GLY A 66 14.04 -18.11 1.44
N ALA A 67 14.48 -17.50 2.54
CA ALA A 67 15.83 -17.63 3.08
C ALA A 67 16.08 -18.95 3.84
N GLY A 68 15.09 -19.86 3.87
CA GLY A 68 15.20 -21.17 4.51
C GLY A 68 14.91 -21.20 6.02
N ALA A 69 14.41 -20.09 6.58
CA ALA A 69 14.09 -20.03 8.01
C ALA A 69 12.73 -20.70 8.32
N PRO A 70 12.58 -21.29 9.52
CA PRO A 70 11.38 -22.07 9.88
C PRO A 70 10.17 -21.16 10.14
N ASP A 71 8.97 -21.69 9.94
CA ASP A 71 7.74 -21.01 10.38
C ASP A 71 7.73 -20.81 11.90
N GLY A 72 7.12 -19.71 12.37
CA GLY A 72 6.96 -19.45 13.79
C GLY A 72 6.17 -18.16 14.08
N THR A 73 5.66 -18.03 15.30
CA THR A 73 4.99 -16.81 15.76
C THR A 73 5.85 -15.55 15.61
N PRO A 74 7.18 -15.57 15.90
CA PRO A 74 7.95 -14.33 15.83
C PRO A 74 7.98 -13.65 14.46
N ILE A 75 8.12 -14.41 13.38
CA ILE A 75 8.06 -13.84 12.02
C ILE A 75 6.66 -13.33 11.68
N VAL A 76 5.60 -13.97 12.18
CA VAL A 76 4.23 -13.50 11.98
C VAL A 76 4.02 -12.15 12.65
N VAL A 77 4.49 -11.97 13.89
CA VAL A 77 4.40 -10.70 14.61
C VAL A 77 5.21 -9.61 13.89
N ALA A 78 6.46 -9.91 13.50
CA ALA A 78 7.30 -8.96 12.77
C ALA A 78 6.69 -8.55 11.42
N ALA A 79 6.10 -9.49 10.68
CA ALA A 79 5.43 -9.24 9.42
C ALA A 79 4.13 -8.44 9.61
N ALA A 80 3.33 -8.78 10.62
CA ALA A 80 2.08 -8.09 10.97
C ALA A 80 2.30 -6.63 11.36
N ALA A 81 3.44 -6.30 12.00
CA ALA A 81 3.80 -4.92 12.33
C ALA A 81 3.76 -3.99 11.10
N LEU A 82 4.08 -4.49 9.90
CA LEU A 82 4.00 -3.72 8.66
C LEU A 82 2.59 -3.19 8.34
N GLU A 83 1.53 -3.80 8.87
CA GLU A 83 0.16 -3.31 8.70
C GLU A 83 -0.17 -2.11 9.60
N LEU A 84 0.48 -1.98 10.76
CA LEU A 84 0.40 -0.76 11.57
C LEU A 84 1.09 0.39 10.84
N PHE A 85 2.27 0.14 10.26
CA PHE A 85 2.91 1.14 9.40
C PHE A 85 2.07 1.45 8.14
N HIS A 86 1.36 0.45 7.59
CA HIS A 86 0.40 0.69 6.51
C HIS A 86 -0.80 1.52 6.93
N ALA A 87 -1.27 1.34 8.16
CA ALA A 87 -2.32 2.19 8.69
C ALA A 87 -1.85 3.65 8.80
N PHE A 88 -0.64 3.88 9.30
CA PHE A 88 0.00 5.20 9.28
C PHE A 88 -0.02 5.81 7.86
N ALA A 89 0.52 5.08 6.88
CA ALA A 89 0.64 5.58 5.51
C ALA A 89 -0.74 5.94 4.91
N LEU A 90 -1.75 5.09 5.10
CA LEU A 90 -3.10 5.35 4.57
C LEU A 90 -3.79 6.54 5.26
N ILE A 91 -3.67 6.65 6.59
CA ILE A 91 -4.32 7.73 7.35
C ILE A 91 -3.73 9.09 6.94
N HIS A 92 -2.41 9.16 6.74
CA HIS A 92 -1.74 10.38 6.29
C HIS A 92 -2.01 10.67 4.81
N ASP A 93 -1.98 9.68 3.93
CA ASP A 93 -2.35 9.78 2.49
C ASP A 93 -3.78 10.32 2.34
N ASP A 94 -4.75 9.82 3.12
CA ASP A 94 -6.13 10.33 3.13
C ASP A 94 -6.22 11.83 3.46
N ILE A 95 -5.35 12.34 4.34
CA ILE A 95 -5.29 13.76 4.70
C ILE A 95 -4.68 14.57 3.56
N LEU A 96 -3.56 14.10 3.00
CA LEU A 96 -2.82 14.79 1.95
C LEU A 96 -3.66 14.92 0.68
N ASP A 97 -4.43 13.88 0.35
CA ASP A 97 -5.30 13.84 -0.82
C ASP A 97 -6.67 14.49 -0.58
N GLY A 98 -7.05 14.75 0.67
CA GLY A 98 -8.41 15.18 1.01
C GLY A 98 -9.48 14.11 0.74
N SER A 99 -9.10 12.83 0.84
CA SER A 99 -9.97 11.68 0.55
C SER A 99 -11.07 11.53 1.61
N ASP A 100 -12.34 11.63 1.21
CA ASP A 100 -13.47 11.49 2.14
C ASP A 100 -13.71 10.06 2.62
N ARG A 101 -13.32 9.06 1.81
CA ARG A 101 -13.63 7.65 2.03
C ARG A 101 -12.42 6.75 1.82
N ARG A 102 -12.34 5.69 2.62
CA ARG A 102 -11.36 4.63 2.51
C ARG A 102 -12.03 3.28 2.76
N ARG A 103 -11.89 2.34 1.81
CA ARG A 103 -12.46 0.98 1.88
C ARG A 103 -13.97 0.96 2.18
N GLY A 104 -14.72 1.86 1.55
CA GLY A 104 -16.17 1.98 1.74
C GLY A 104 -16.60 2.71 3.01
N GLU A 105 -15.68 3.06 3.93
CA GLU A 105 -15.97 3.79 5.17
C GLU A 105 -15.46 5.24 5.08
N PRO A 106 -15.92 6.17 5.94
CA PRO A 106 -15.32 7.50 6.07
C PRO A 106 -13.83 7.39 6.43
N SER A 107 -13.00 8.25 5.84
CA SER A 107 -11.60 8.38 6.25
C SER A 107 -11.51 8.86 7.70
N VAL A 108 -10.36 8.63 8.35
CA VAL A 108 -10.20 8.94 9.79
C VAL A 108 -10.41 10.43 10.06
N HIS A 109 -9.95 11.32 9.18
CA HIS A 109 -10.13 12.75 9.38
C HIS A 109 -11.60 13.18 9.28
N ARG A 110 -12.37 12.60 8.35
CA ARG A 110 -13.82 12.83 8.26
C ARG A 110 -14.58 12.26 9.44
N LEU A 111 -14.21 11.07 9.91
CA LEU A 111 -14.81 10.46 11.10
C LEU A 111 -14.72 11.39 12.33
N PHE A 112 -13.55 12.00 12.55
CA PHE A 112 -13.34 12.90 13.68
C PHE A 112 -13.93 14.30 13.48
N ALA A 113 -13.96 14.82 12.25
CA ALA A 113 -14.68 16.05 11.94
C ALA A 113 -16.18 15.91 12.23
N ASP A 114 -16.79 14.81 11.79
CA ASP A 114 -18.18 14.45 12.06
C ASP A 114 -18.45 14.29 13.57
N LEU A 115 -17.54 13.65 14.30
CA LEU A 115 -17.66 13.48 15.74
C LEU A 115 -17.66 14.84 16.46
N HIS A 116 -16.77 15.75 16.07
CA HIS A 116 -16.69 17.09 16.63
C HIS A 116 -17.97 17.88 16.39
N ALA A 117 -18.46 17.88 15.14
CA ALA A 117 -19.69 18.55 14.75
C ALA A 117 -20.91 18.03 15.53
N ARG A 118 -21.08 16.70 15.62
CA ARG A 118 -22.18 16.07 16.38
C ARG A 118 -22.09 16.35 17.88
N SER A 119 -20.90 16.50 18.41
CA SER A 119 -20.67 16.79 19.83
C SER A 119 -20.84 18.27 20.17
N SER A 120 -21.09 19.14 19.17
CA SER A 120 -21.22 20.60 19.34
C SER A 120 -20.03 21.22 20.09
N TRP A 121 -18.83 20.69 19.84
CA TRP A 121 -17.60 21.22 20.44
C TRP A 121 -17.24 22.56 19.81
N ARG A 122 -16.51 23.39 20.56
CA ARG A 122 -16.01 24.68 20.05
C ARG A 122 -14.87 24.44 19.05
N GLY A 123 -14.78 25.30 18.03
CA GLY A 123 -13.70 25.29 17.03
C GLY A 123 -14.14 24.76 15.67
N ASP A 124 -13.17 24.61 14.76
CA ASP A 124 -13.36 24.11 13.40
C ASP A 124 -13.33 22.56 13.37
N PRO A 125 -14.43 21.89 12.98
CA PRO A 125 -14.49 20.44 12.87
C PRO A 125 -13.46 19.86 11.90
N GLU A 126 -13.17 20.53 10.77
CA GLU A 126 -12.26 20.01 9.76
C GLU A 126 -10.81 20.04 10.24
N ALA A 127 -10.39 21.15 10.84
CA ALA A 127 -9.09 21.22 11.50
C ALA A 127 -8.95 20.18 12.62
N TYR A 128 -10.00 19.98 13.42
CA TYR A 128 -10.00 18.95 14.47
C TYR A 128 -9.83 17.54 13.89
N GLY A 129 -10.60 17.22 12.85
CA GLY A 129 -10.54 15.93 12.15
C GLY A 129 -9.15 15.64 11.61
N ARG A 130 -8.59 16.59 10.85
CA ARG A 130 -7.23 16.48 10.28
C ARG A 130 -6.15 16.32 11.35
N ASN A 131 -6.17 17.16 12.38
CA ASN A 131 -5.16 17.11 13.44
C ASN A 131 -5.25 15.79 14.23
N THR A 132 -6.46 15.28 14.47
CA THR A 132 -6.66 14.00 15.17
C THR A 132 -6.18 12.83 14.31
N ALA A 133 -6.48 12.84 13.01
CA ALA A 133 -6.02 11.81 12.09
C ALA A 133 -4.49 11.81 11.93
N LEU A 134 -3.84 12.99 11.94
CA LEU A 134 -2.37 13.09 11.95
C LEU A 134 -1.78 12.32 13.14
N LEU A 135 -2.28 12.59 14.35
CA LEU A 135 -1.86 11.91 15.58
C LEU A 135 -2.19 10.40 15.57
N CYS A 136 -3.31 10.01 14.96
CA CYS A 136 -3.67 8.60 14.77
C CYS A 136 -2.61 7.87 13.92
N GLY A 137 -2.19 8.48 12.81
CA GLY A 137 -1.13 7.93 11.98
C GLY A 137 0.21 7.85 12.74
N ASP A 138 0.60 8.90 13.47
CA ASP A 138 1.84 8.90 14.26
C ASP A 138 1.85 7.77 15.30
N LEU A 139 0.71 7.51 15.95
CA LEU A 139 0.55 6.42 16.90
C LEU A 139 0.68 5.05 16.22
N CYS A 140 0.10 4.88 15.03
CA CYS A 140 0.29 3.66 14.22
C CYS A 140 1.76 3.43 13.83
N ALA A 141 2.50 4.47 13.49
CA ALA A 141 3.93 4.36 13.21
C ALA A 141 4.74 3.95 14.45
N ALA A 142 4.46 4.57 15.61
CA ALA A 142 5.11 4.22 16.87
C ALA A 142 4.79 2.77 17.30
N TRP A 143 3.53 2.35 17.18
CA TRP A 143 3.11 0.99 17.47
C TRP A 143 3.68 -0.04 16.50
N SER A 144 3.88 0.33 15.23
CA SER A 144 4.58 -0.53 14.28
C SER A 144 6.01 -0.82 14.74
N ASP A 145 6.74 0.18 15.22
CA ASP A 145 8.08 -0.01 15.74
C ASP A 145 8.07 -0.86 17.01
N GLN A 146 7.14 -0.61 17.93
CA GLN A 146 6.99 -1.41 19.14
C GLN A 146 6.73 -2.89 18.81
N MET A 147 5.72 -3.17 17.99
CA MET A 147 5.36 -4.53 17.60
C MET A 147 6.51 -5.25 16.88
N PHE A 148 7.27 -4.53 16.04
CA PHE A 148 8.43 -5.09 15.35
C PHE A 148 9.57 -5.46 16.31
N HIS A 149 9.88 -4.62 17.29
CA HIS A 149 10.94 -4.90 18.28
C HIS A 149 10.54 -5.96 19.30
N GLU A 150 9.26 -6.04 19.65
CA GLU A 150 8.70 -7.02 20.59
C GLU A 150 8.31 -8.34 19.93
N CYS A 151 8.69 -8.56 18.66
CA CYS A 151 8.25 -9.73 17.89
C CYS A 151 8.75 -11.09 18.43
N GLY A 152 9.72 -11.10 19.34
CA GLY A 152 10.26 -12.33 19.94
C GLY A 152 11.38 -13.01 19.14
N LEU A 153 11.88 -12.37 18.08
CA LEU A 153 13.16 -12.73 17.46
C LEU A 153 14.33 -12.23 18.31
N SER A 154 15.54 -12.75 18.07
CA SER A 154 16.73 -12.27 18.77
C SER A 154 17.04 -10.81 18.41
N THR A 155 17.69 -10.08 19.32
CA THR A 155 18.09 -8.68 19.08
C THR A 155 18.91 -8.52 17.80
N GLU A 156 19.77 -9.50 17.48
CA GLU A 156 20.59 -9.49 16.27
C GLU A 156 19.74 -9.64 15.00
N GLN A 157 18.75 -10.54 15.02
CA GLN A 157 17.81 -10.71 13.91
C GLN A 157 16.99 -9.44 13.69
N VAL A 158 16.40 -8.90 14.77
CA VAL A 158 15.62 -7.66 14.74
C VAL A 158 16.46 -6.51 14.19
N HIS A 159 17.71 -6.34 14.64
CA HIS A 159 18.60 -5.28 14.15
C HIS A 159 18.84 -5.35 12.63
N ARG A 160 19.09 -6.55 12.08
CA ARG A 160 19.25 -6.74 10.62
C ARG A 160 17.98 -6.36 9.84
N GLY A 161 16.83 -6.89 10.27
CA GLY A 161 15.56 -6.58 9.62
C GLY A 161 15.16 -5.11 9.74
N TYR A 162 15.42 -4.50 10.89
CA TYR A 162 15.08 -3.12 11.18
C TYR A 162 15.85 -2.13 10.29
N GLY A 163 17.10 -2.43 9.91
CA GLY A 163 17.84 -1.61 8.95
C GLY A 163 17.12 -1.48 7.60
N VAL A 164 16.57 -2.59 7.09
CA VAL A 164 15.77 -2.60 5.85
C VAL A 164 14.41 -1.94 6.07
N PHE A 165 13.79 -2.17 7.23
CA PHE A 165 12.51 -1.55 7.58
C PHE A 165 12.63 -0.01 7.69
N ALA A 166 13.70 0.51 8.31
CA ALA A 166 13.98 1.94 8.35
C ALA A 166 14.15 2.53 6.94
N LEU A 167 14.89 1.86 6.06
CA LEU A 167 15.05 2.29 4.66
C LEU A 167 13.70 2.33 3.91
N MET A 168 12.86 1.31 4.10
CA MET A 168 11.51 1.29 3.52
C MET A 168 10.69 2.52 3.93
N ARG A 169 10.76 2.90 5.21
CA ARG A 169 10.04 4.07 5.73
C ARG A 169 10.56 5.37 5.12
N THR A 170 11.88 5.50 4.97
CA THR A 170 12.46 6.64 4.26
C THR A 170 11.99 6.71 2.81
N GLU A 171 12.01 5.59 2.09
CA GLU A 171 11.63 5.55 0.68
C GLU A 171 10.16 5.88 0.45
N VAL A 172 9.24 5.33 1.26
CA VAL A 172 7.81 5.60 1.10
C VAL A 172 7.47 7.06 1.43
N ILE A 173 8.05 7.64 2.48
CA ILE A 173 7.82 9.05 2.86
C ILE A 173 8.42 9.99 1.80
N ALA A 174 9.62 9.69 1.31
CA ALA A 174 10.21 10.46 0.21
C ALA A 174 9.41 10.31 -1.09
N GLY A 175 8.88 9.12 -1.37
CA GLY A 175 7.98 8.86 -2.49
C GLY A 175 6.68 9.66 -2.40
N GLU A 176 6.09 9.75 -1.19
CA GLU A 176 4.93 10.59 -0.91
C GLU A 176 5.21 12.08 -1.20
N TYR A 177 6.36 12.58 -0.75
CA TYR A 177 6.78 13.94 -1.07
C TYR A 177 6.95 14.17 -2.58
N LEU A 178 7.53 13.20 -3.30
CA LEU A 178 7.67 13.29 -4.76
C LEU A 178 6.30 13.27 -5.47
N ASP A 179 5.32 12.55 -4.93
CA ASP A 179 3.94 12.54 -5.43
C ASP A 179 3.32 13.95 -5.32
N LEU A 180 3.46 14.59 -4.15
CA LEU A 180 3.01 15.97 -3.92
C LEU A 180 3.69 16.98 -4.84
N VAL A 181 5.03 16.91 -4.99
CA VAL A 181 5.78 17.82 -5.88
C VAL A 181 5.39 17.62 -7.34
N SER A 182 5.19 16.36 -7.75
CA SER A 182 4.77 16.05 -9.12
C SER A 182 3.39 16.62 -9.41
N GLY A 183 2.47 16.63 -8.43
CA GLY A 183 1.13 17.20 -8.56
C GLY A 183 1.09 18.72 -8.83
N VAL A 184 2.21 19.44 -8.65
CA VAL A 184 2.32 20.88 -8.97
C VAL A 184 2.54 21.12 -10.48
N GLY A 185 2.88 20.08 -11.25
CA GLY A 185 3.09 20.17 -12.70
C GLY A 185 2.48 18.99 -13.47
N ASP A 186 2.70 18.96 -14.79
CA ASP A 186 2.09 17.93 -15.63
C ASP A 186 2.76 16.54 -15.54
N GLY A 187 3.89 16.45 -14.85
CA GLY A 187 4.68 15.24 -14.65
C GLY A 187 5.33 14.70 -15.94
N SER A 188 6.23 13.72 -15.78
CA SER A 188 6.77 12.92 -16.88
C SER A 188 6.58 11.44 -16.55
N VAL A 189 6.63 10.57 -17.57
CA VAL A 189 6.60 9.11 -17.34
C VAL A 189 7.72 8.69 -16.39
N ALA A 190 8.91 9.28 -16.51
CA ALA A 190 10.06 8.96 -15.65
C ALA A 190 9.86 9.39 -14.18
N SER A 191 9.29 10.57 -13.94
CA SER A 191 9.00 11.04 -12.59
C SER A 191 7.88 10.22 -11.95
N ALA A 192 6.80 9.93 -12.69
CA ALA A 192 5.71 9.08 -12.21
C ALA A 192 6.20 7.66 -11.88
N LEU A 193 7.07 7.07 -12.70
CA LEU A 193 7.69 5.77 -12.39
C LEU A 193 8.60 5.83 -11.15
N THR A 194 9.27 6.96 -10.90
CA THR A 194 10.06 7.13 -9.67
C THR A 194 9.17 7.16 -8.43
N VAL A 195 8.04 7.89 -8.49
CA VAL A 195 7.03 7.91 -7.42
C VAL A 195 6.52 6.49 -7.17
N ILE A 196 6.09 5.78 -8.23
CA ILE A 196 5.63 4.39 -8.15
C ILE A 196 6.70 3.50 -7.47
N ARG A 197 7.94 3.59 -7.93
CA ARG A 197 9.08 2.80 -7.42
C ARG A 197 9.23 2.96 -5.92
N MET A 198 9.16 4.19 -5.42
CA MET A 198 9.43 4.54 -4.02
C MET A 198 8.19 4.39 -3.12
N LYS A 199 7.08 5.06 -3.46
CA LYS A 199 5.84 5.11 -2.66
C LYS A 199 5.10 3.77 -2.63
N ALA A 200 5.10 3.03 -3.74
CA ALA A 200 4.25 1.85 -3.88
C ALA A 200 5.05 0.54 -4.02
N ALA A 201 5.92 0.45 -5.02
CA ALA A 201 6.56 -0.80 -5.41
C ALA A 201 7.46 -1.36 -4.31
N ARG A 202 8.47 -0.57 -3.91
CA ARG A 202 9.42 -0.97 -2.85
C ARG A 202 8.73 -1.15 -1.52
N TYR A 203 7.83 -0.24 -1.19
CA TYR A 203 7.06 -0.28 0.05
C TYR A 203 6.17 -1.53 0.17
N THR A 204 5.55 -1.96 -0.94
CA THR A 204 4.53 -3.03 -0.90
C THR A 204 5.14 -4.42 -1.10
N VAL A 205 6.20 -4.53 -1.91
CA VAL A 205 6.74 -5.82 -2.35
C VAL A 205 8.21 -5.97 -1.96
N THR A 206 9.09 -5.14 -2.52
CA THR A 206 10.55 -5.34 -2.43
C THR A 206 11.07 -5.31 -1.00
N ARG A 207 10.74 -4.26 -0.25
CA ARG A 207 11.25 -4.09 1.11
C ARG A 207 10.64 -5.07 2.08
N PRO A 208 9.33 -5.37 2.06
CA PRO A 208 8.80 -6.47 2.86
C PRO A 208 9.56 -7.79 2.63
N LEU A 209 9.79 -8.22 1.39
CA LEU A 209 10.59 -9.42 1.09
C LEU A 209 11.98 -9.36 1.72
N GLN A 210 12.68 -8.24 1.52
CA GLN A 210 14.03 -8.05 2.03
C GLN A 210 14.08 -7.96 3.57
N ILE A 211 13.05 -7.40 4.21
CA ILE A 211 12.92 -7.38 5.68
C ILE A 211 12.86 -8.81 6.20
N GLY A 212 11.98 -9.64 5.65
CA GLY A 212 11.86 -11.05 6.03
C GLY A 212 13.16 -11.84 5.84
N ALA A 213 13.79 -11.68 4.68
CA ALA A 213 15.07 -12.33 4.40
C ALA A 213 16.21 -11.83 5.32
N ALA A 214 16.26 -10.54 5.63
CA ALA A 214 17.26 -9.97 6.53
C ALA A 214 17.08 -10.44 7.98
N LEU A 215 15.83 -10.55 8.46
CA LEU A 215 15.50 -11.16 9.75
C LEU A 215 16.04 -12.60 9.81
N ALA A 216 15.92 -13.36 8.72
CA ALA A 216 16.42 -14.73 8.58
C ALA A 216 17.95 -14.82 8.45
N GLY A 217 18.66 -13.71 8.28
CA GLY A 217 20.11 -13.69 8.07
C GLY A 217 20.54 -14.02 6.65
N ALA A 218 19.69 -13.76 5.65
CA ALA A 218 20.04 -13.92 4.24
C ALA A 218 21.28 -13.10 3.84
N GLY A 219 22.11 -13.70 2.99
CA GLY A 219 23.26 -13.03 2.36
C GLY A 219 22.84 -11.96 1.34
N PRO A 220 23.78 -11.07 0.94
CA PRO A 220 23.51 -9.98 0.02
C PRO A 220 23.02 -10.45 -1.35
N GLU A 221 23.42 -11.64 -1.82
CA GLU A 221 23.00 -12.21 -3.10
C GLU A 221 21.49 -12.48 -3.13
N LEU A 222 20.95 -13.07 -2.06
CA LEU A 222 19.51 -13.32 -1.97
C LEU A 222 18.72 -12.01 -1.81
N ILE A 223 19.24 -11.06 -1.02
CA ILE A 223 18.61 -9.74 -0.87
C ILE A 223 18.53 -9.00 -2.22
N ALA A 224 19.59 -9.07 -3.04
CA ALA A 224 19.62 -8.50 -4.38
C ALA A 224 18.62 -9.19 -5.31
N ALA A 225 18.60 -10.52 -5.35
CA ALA A 225 17.65 -11.28 -6.18
C ALA A 225 16.18 -11.01 -5.81
N LEU A 226 15.88 -10.86 -4.51
CA LEU A 226 14.55 -10.42 -4.05
C LEU A 226 14.22 -8.99 -4.49
N GLY A 227 15.24 -8.14 -4.66
CA GLY A 227 15.14 -6.83 -5.30
C GLY A 227 14.74 -6.93 -6.77
N GLU A 228 15.45 -7.75 -7.53
CA GLU A 228 15.21 -7.97 -8.96
C GLU A 228 13.84 -8.60 -9.26
N PHE A 229 13.30 -9.39 -8.33
CA PHE A 229 11.92 -9.84 -8.37
C PHE A 229 10.92 -8.75 -7.94
N GLY A 230 11.15 -8.17 -6.76
CA GLY A 230 10.16 -7.32 -6.09
C GLY A 230 9.94 -5.98 -6.78
N ASP A 231 11.00 -5.37 -7.31
CA ASP A 231 10.92 -4.07 -7.96
C ASP A 231 10.00 -4.10 -9.20
N PRO A 232 10.25 -4.92 -10.23
CA PRO A 232 9.35 -4.95 -11.38
C PRO A 232 7.93 -5.43 -11.02
N LEU A 233 7.76 -6.37 -10.08
CA LEU A 233 6.43 -6.78 -9.64
C LEU A 233 5.66 -5.63 -8.97
N GLY A 234 6.31 -4.89 -8.08
CA GLY A 234 5.72 -3.76 -7.38
C GLY A 234 5.35 -2.62 -8.33
N ASP A 235 6.15 -2.36 -9.36
CA ASP A 235 5.79 -1.40 -10.41
C ASP A 235 4.54 -1.87 -11.17
N ALA A 236 4.52 -3.14 -11.60
CA ALA A 236 3.38 -3.70 -12.33
C ALA A 236 2.09 -3.66 -11.50
N PHE A 237 2.21 -3.89 -10.19
CA PHE A 237 1.11 -3.77 -9.23
C PHE A 237 0.53 -2.36 -9.20
N GLN A 238 1.36 -1.32 -9.05
CA GLN A 238 0.84 0.05 -9.00
C GLN A 238 0.31 0.52 -10.35
N LEU A 239 0.96 0.14 -11.46
CA LEU A 239 0.44 0.44 -12.80
C LEU A 239 -0.93 -0.21 -13.03
N ARG A 240 -1.15 -1.43 -12.51
CA ARG A 240 -2.47 -2.08 -12.54
C ARG A 240 -3.49 -1.32 -11.70
N ASP A 241 -3.09 -0.82 -10.53
CA ASP A 241 -3.96 0.00 -9.68
C ASP A 241 -4.36 1.31 -10.38
N ASP A 242 -3.43 1.99 -11.05
CA ASP A 242 -3.73 3.18 -11.85
C ASP A 242 -4.72 2.86 -12.99
N VAL A 243 -4.58 1.70 -13.64
CA VAL A 243 -5.55 1.24 -14.66
C VAL A 243 -6.93 1.03 -14.06
N LEU A 244 -7.02 0.40 -12.89
CA LEU A 244 -8.29 0.16 -12.19
C LEU A 244 -8.91 1.46 -11.67
N GLY A 245 -8.10 2.44 -11.27
CA GLY A 245 -8.55 3.77 -10.85
C GLY A 245 -9.25 4.56 -11.97
N VAL A 246 -8.92 4.27 -13.23
CA VAL A 246 -9.52 4.94 -14.40
C VAL A 246 -10.59 4.08 -15.09
N PHE A 247 -10.38 2.78 -15.20
CA PHE A 247 -11.21 1.86 -16.01
C PHE A 247 -11.87 0.73 -15.22
N GLY A 248 -11.62 0.63 -13.91
CA GLY A 248 -12.17 -0.42 -13.06
C GLY A 248 -13.67 -0.28 -12.84
N ASP A 249 -14.30 -1.38 -12.44
CA ASP A 249 -15.67 -1.36 -11.94
C ASP A 249 -15.66 -0.90 -10.46
N PRO A 250 -16.40 0.16 -10.07
CA PRO A 250 -16.52 0.59 -8.68
C PRO A 250 -16.92 -0.53 -7.71
N ALA A 251 -17.70 -1.53 -8.17
CA ALA A 251 -18.08 -2.68 -7.36
C ALA A 251 -16.89 -3.59 -7.01
N VAL A 252 -15.82 -3.56 -7.82
CA VAL A 252 -14.59 -4.35 -7.64
C VAL A 252 -13.51 -3.53 -6.93
N THR A 253 -13.38 -2.23 -7.24
CA THR A 253 -12.33 -1.37 -6.68
C THR A 253 -12.67 -0.85 -5.28
N GLY A 254 -13.96 -0.81 -4.91
CA GLY A 254 -14.43 -0.27 -3.64
C GLY A 254 -14.23 1.25 -3.50
N LYS A 255 -13.92 1.93 -4.62
CA LYS A 255 -13.71 3.37 -4.74
C LYS A 255 -14.45 3.92 -5.96
N SER A 256 -14.78 5.21 -5.92
CA SER A 256 -15.30 5.94 -7.06
C SER A 256 -14.18 6.18 -8.08
N VAL A 257 -14.31 5.59 -9.26
CA VAL A 257 -13.42 5.83 -10.42
C VAL A 257 -13.44 7.31 -10.85
N LEU A 258 -14.51 8.02 -10.49
CA LEU A 258 -14.65 9.45 -10.74
C LEU A 258 -13.78 10.28 -9.79
N ASP A 259 -13.56 9.82 -8.55
CA ASP A 259 -12.79 10.57 -7.55
C ASP A 259 -11.30 10.55 -7.90
N ASP A 260 -10.74 9.42 -8.35
CA ASP A 260 -9.35 9.34 -8.85
C ASP A 260 -9.09 10.30 -10.03
N LEU A 261 -10.07 10.51 -10.92
CA LEU A 261 -9.98 11.47 -12.03
C LEU A 261 -10.11 12.93 -11.56
N ARG A 262 -10.87 13.19 -10.49
CA ARG A 262 -11.01 14.51 -9.85
C ARG A 262 -9.79 14.89 -9.02
N GLU A 263 -9.12 13.92 -8.41
CA GLU A 263 -7.85 14.12 -7.69
C GLU A 263 -6.75 14.64 -8.63
N GLY A 264 -6.78 14.23 -9.91
CA GLY A 264 -5.88 14.79 -10.93
C GLY A 264 -4.41 14.39 -10.75
N LYS A 265 -4.14 13.25 -10.11
CA LYS A 265 -2.77 12.81 -9.84
C LYS A 265 -1.97 12.53 -11.12
N PRO A 266 -0.71 12.96 -11.23
CA PRO A 266 0.11 12.80 -12.45
C PRO A 266 0.62 11.36 -12.63
N THR A 267 -0.29 10.42 -12.91
CA THR A 267 0.01 9.00 -13.11
C THR A 267 0.77 8.74 -14.41
N VAL A 268 1.39 7.55 -14.52
CA VAL A 268 2.05 7.12 -15.76
C VAL A 268 1.07 7.12 -16.94
N MET A 269 -0.18 6.68 -16.71
CA MET A 269 -1.22 6.67 -17.73
C MET A 269 -1.50 8.08 -18.27
N MET A 270 -1.64 9.06 -17.37
CA MET A 270 -1.90 10.44 -17.78
C MET A 270 -0.69 11.06 -18.50
N ALA A 271 0.53 10.80 -18.02
CA ALA A 271 1.74 11.26 -18.69
C ALA A 271 1.88 10.68 -20.11
N LEU A 272 1.53 9.40 -20.31
CA LEU A 272 1.49 8.76 -21.63
C LEU A 272 0.43 9.42 -22.53
N ALA A 273 -0.79 9.62 -22.03
CA ALA A 273 -1.87 10.23 -22.80
C ALA A 273 -1.50 11.65 -23.25
N ARG A 274 -1.00 12.48 -22.32
CA ARG A 274 -0.57 13.86 -22.62
C ARG A 274 0.56 13.91 -23.64
N SER A 275 1.51 12.98 -23.58
CA SER A 275 2.64 12.95 -24.51
C SER A 275 2.23 12.58 -25.94
N ALA A 276 1.11 11.88 -26.12
CA ALA A 276 0.62 11.41 -27.42
C ALA A 276 -0.61 12.19 -27.94
N ALA A 277 -1.20 13.05 -27.11
CA ALA A 277 -2.40 13.79 -27.43
C ALA A 277 -2.16 14.84 -28.53
N ASP A 278 -3.14 14.98 -29.43
CA ASP A 278 -3.20 16.12 -30.34
C ASP A 278 -3.63 17.41 -29.61
N ARG A 279 -3.71 18.53 -30.35
CA ARG A 279 -4.05 19.83 -29.75
C ARG A 279 -5.46 19.85 -29.12
N PRO A 280 -6.54 19.40 -29.80
CA PRO A 280 -7.85 19.26 -29.18
C PRO A 280 -7.85 18.39 -27.92
N GLN A 281 -7.26 17.20 -28.00
CA GLN A 281 -7.18 16.27 -26.87
C GLN A 281 -6.42 16.89 -25.69
N THR A 282 -5.30 17.57 -25.94
CA THR A 282 -4.52 18.25 -24.90
C THR A 282 -5.33 19.31 -24.17
N ALA A 283 -6.15 20.08 -24.89
CA ALA A 283 -7.02 21.09 -24.29
C ALA A 283 -8.06 20.44 -23.37
N ARG A 284 -8.69 19.35 -23.82
CA ARG A 284 -9.69 18.62 -23.03
C ARG A 284 -9.09 17.91 -21.82
N LEU A 285 -7.92 17.27 -21.95
CA LEU A 285 -7.19 16.69 -20.81
C LEU A 285 -6.89 17.74 -19.74
N ARG A 286 -6.50 18.96 -20.13
CA ARG A 286 -6.23 20.05 -19.19
C ARG A 286 -7.48 20.57 -18.48
N GLU A 287 -8.61 20.59 -19.17
CA GLU A 287 -9.88 21.10 -18.64
C GLU A 287 -10.58 20.10 -17.70
N LEU A 288 -10.51 18.81 -18.03
CA LEU A 288 -11.29 17.78 -17.35
C LEU A 288 -10.51 17.09 -16.24
N PHE A 289 -9.22 16.81 -16.43
CA PHE A 289 -8.43 16.05 -15.45
C PHE A 289 -8.08 16.90 -14.24
N GLY A 290 -8.37 16.40 -13.03
CA GLY A 290 -8.19 17.17 -11.80
C GLY A 290 -9.27 18.22 -11.54
N ASN A 291 -10.36 18.23 -12.31
CA ASN A 291 -11.47 19.14 -12.10
C ASN A 291 -12.40 18.58 -11.00
N PRO A 292 -12.57 19.27 -9.85
CA PRO A 292 -13.45 18.79 -8.78
C PRO A 292 -14.92 18.65 -9.20
N ALA A 293 -15.34 19.39 -10.24
CA ALA A 293 -16.68 19.35 -10.80
C ALA A 293 -16.85 18.32 -11.93
N LEU A 294 -15.85 17.48 -12.20
CA LEU A 294 -15.92 16.43 -13.22
C LEU A 294 -17.13 15.53 -12.99
N ASP A 295 -17.94 15.35 -14.03
CA ASP A 295 -19.11 14.49 -14.04
C ASP A 295 -18.85 13.19 -14.83
N ALA A 296 -19.88 12.36 -14.96
CA ALA A 296 -19.78 11.07 -15.64
C ALA A 296 -19.44 11.20 -17.13
N ASP A 297 -19.98 12.23 -17.80
CA ASP A 297 -19.76 12.47 -19.22
C ASP A 297 -18.33 12.97 -19.48
N GLY A 298 -17.84 13.91 -18.66
CA GLY A 298 -16.44 14.34 -18.71
C GLY A 298 -15.46 13.21 -18.40
N ALA A 299 -15.79 12.32 -17.45
CA ALA A 299 -14.99 11.14 -17.17
C ALA A 299 -14.98 10.14 -18.35
N ALA A 300 -16.12 9.97 -19.04
CA ALA A 300 -16.19 9.15 -20.25
C ALA A 300 -15.34 9.75 -21.39
N GLU A 301 -15.36 11.07 -21.54
CA GLU A 301 -14.51 11.78 -22.52
C GLU A 301 -13.01 11.59 -22.21
N LEU A 302 -12.60 11.76 -20.95
CA LEU A 302 -11.22 11.50 -20.52
C LEU A 302 -10.76 10.08 -20.87
N ARG A 303 -11.59 9.07 -20.59
CA ARG A 303 -11.29 7.67 -20.95
C ARG A 303 -11.15 7.50 -22.45
N GLY A 304 -12.04 8.10 -23.24
CA GLY A 304 -11.97 8.08 -24.69
C GLY A 304 -10.68 8.69 -25.24
N ILE A 305 -10.18 9.78 -24.63
CA ILE A 305 -8.89 10.38 -25.00
C ILE A 305 -7.72 9.47 -24.62
N ILE A 306 -7.73 8.89 -23.42
CA ILE A 306 -6.70 7.94 -22.95
C ILE A 306 -6.60 6.72 -23.88
N GLU A 307 -7.74 6.22 -24.37
CA GLU A 307 -7.77 5.12 -25.35
C GLU A 307 -7.31 5.57 -26.74
N ALA A 308 -7.80 6.72 -27.24
CA ALA A 308 -7.41 7.23 -28.56
C ALA A 308 -5.91 7.56 -28.67
N THR A 309 -5.27 7.93 -27.57
CA THR A 309 -3.82 8.18 -27.50
C THR A 309 -2.97 6.91 -27.43
N GLY A 310 -3.59 5.72 -27.25
CA GLY A 310 -2.86 4.46 -27.05
C GLY A 310 -2.24 4.30 -25.66
N ALA A 311 -2.55 5.19 -24.72
CA ALA A 311 -1.94 5.19 -23.40
C ALA A 311 -2.34 3.95 -22.58
N ARG A 312 -3.59 3.48 -22.74
CA ARG A 312 -4.10 2.25 -22.11
C ARG A 312 -3.33 1.02 -22.58
N GLU A 313 -3.12 0.86 -23.88
CA GLU A 313 -2.40 -0.28 -24.45
C GLU A 313 -0.93 -0.26 -24.01
N ARG A 314 -0.34 0.93 -23.94
CA ARG A 314 1.06 1.11 -23.53
C ARG A 314 1.28 0.76 -22.06
N ILE A 315 0.40 1.19 -21.15
CA ILE A 315 0.52 0.82 -19.73
C ILE A 315 0.28 -0.69 -19.52
N GLU A 316 -0.64 -1.31 -20.27
CA GLU A 316 -0.83 -2.76 -20.24
C GLU A 316 0.41 -3.53 -20.72
N GLN A 317 1.11 -3.02 -21.74
CA GLN A 317 2.39 -3.57 -22.16
C GLN A 317 3.47 -3.41 -21.07
N MET A 318 3.52 -2.26 -20.40
CA MET A 318 4.45 -2.00 -19.30
C MET A 318 4.23 -2.94 -18.12
N ILE A 319 2.97 -3.26 -17.80
CA ILE A 319 2.59 -4.25 -16.78
C ILE A 319 3.13 -5.62 -17.19
N ARG A 320 2.81 -6.10 -18.41
CA ARG A 320 3.26 -7.43 -18.89
C ARG A 320 4.77 -7.62 -18.82
N VAL A 321 5.53 -6.67 -19.40
CA VAL A 321 7.01 -6.74 -19.43
C VAL A 321 7.60 -6.80 -18.03
N ARG A 322 7.04 -6.05 -17.09
CA ARG A 322 7.51 -6.05 -15.70
C ARG A 322 7.12 -7.34 -14.96
N THR A 323 5.91 -7.85 -15.16
CA THR A 323 5.50 -9.13 -14.59
C THR A 323 6.40 -10.28 -15.09
N GLU A 324 6.69 -10.32 -16.39
CA GLU A 324 7.61 -11.30 -16.98
C GLU A 324 9.02 -11.18 -16.38
N ALA A 325 9.56 -9.96 -16.28
CA ALA A 325 10.86 -9.71 -15.67
C ALA A 325 10.92 -10.18 -14.20
N ALA A 326 9.86 -9.90 -13.42
CA ALA A 326 9.77 -10.37 -12.04
C ALA A 326 9.80 -11.89 -11.96
N LEU A 327 8.95 -12.58 -12.72
CA LEU A 327 8.87 -14.05 -12.69
C LEU A 327 10.17 -14.71 -13.11
N ALA A 328 10.85 -14.18 -14.14
CA ALA A 328 12.16 -14.65 -14.57
C ALA A 328 13.24 -14.48 -13.48
N ALA A 329 13.27 -13.31 -12.81
CA ALA A 329 14.19 -13.07 -11.70
C ALA A 329 13.94 -14.05 -10.54
N LEU A 330 12.67 -14.28 -10.19
CA LEU A 330 12.29 -15.23 -9.15
C LEU A 330 12.74 -16.65 -9.51
N GLU A 331 12.56 -17.10 -10.76
CA GLU A 331 12.99 -18.42 -11.25
C GLU A 331 14.49 -18.65 -11.01
N SER A 332 15.33 -17.65 -11.27
CA SER A 332 16.78 -17.74 -11.04
C SER A 332 17.22 -17.59 -9.58
N ALA A 333 16.36 -17.07 -8.70
CA ALA A 333 16.74 -16.77 -7.32
C ALA A 333 16.91 -18.03 -6.48
N ALA A 334 17.92 -18.02 -5.59
CA ALA A 334 18.17 -19.09 -4.61
C ALA A 334 17.18 -19.02 -3.43
N VAL A 335 15.89 -19.19 -3.74
CA VAL A 335 14.76 -19.18 -2.81
C VAL A 335 14.27 -20.60 -2.58
N ALA A 336 13.89 -20.92 -1.33
CA ALA A 336 13.28 -22.20 -0.99
C ALA A 336 12.01 -22.47 -1.83
N GLU A 337 11.82 -23.72 -2.30
CA GLU A 337 10.80 -24.06 -3.30
C GLU A 337 9.37 -23.74 -2.86
N GLU A 338 9.04 -23.97 -1.59
CA GLU A 338 7.74 -23.60 -1.01
C GLU A 338 7.48 -22.09 -1.12
N ALA A 339 8.49 -21.26 -0.82
CA ALA A 339 8.38 -19.82 -0.93
C ALA A 339 8.30 -19.36 -2.38
N ARG A 340 9.06 -19.98 -3.30
CA ARG A 340 8.97 -19.70 -4.74
C ARG A 340 7.54 -19.90 -5.25
N ALA A 341 6.93 -21.06 -4.97
CA ALA A 341 5.57 -21.36 -5.39
C ALA A 341 4.55 -20.35 -4.83
N ALA A 342 4.69 -19.98 -3.55
CA ALA A 342 3.83 -18.98 -2.93
C ALA A 342 4.02 -17.57 -3.51
N LEU A 343 5.25 -17.17 -3.81
CA LEU A 343 5.56 -15.87 -4.42
C LEU A 343 5.03 -15.76 -5.86
N VAL A 344 5.08 -16.85 -6.65
CA VAL A 344 4.44 -16.91 -7.97
C VAL A 344 2.92 -16.72 -7.84
N ALA A 345 2.28 -17.41 -6.89
CA ALA A 345 0.84 -17.26 -6.65
C ALA A 345 0.47 -15.84 -6.18
N LEU A 346 1.27 -15.24 -5.30
CA LEU A 346 1.07 -13.85 -4.86
C LEU A 346 1.29 -12.84 -5.99
N ALA A 347 2.28 -13.06 -6.86
CA ALA A 347 2.49 -12.22 -8.03
C ALA A 347 1.28 -12.24 -8.97
N ALA A 348 0.71 -13.43 -9.23
CA ALA A 348 -0.52 -13.55 -10.01
C ALA A 348 -1.70 -12.80 -9.37
N GLN A 349 -1.91 -12.95 -8.06
CA GLN A 349 -2.97 -12.25 -7.32
C GLN A 349 -2.79 -10.72 -7.27
N ALA A 350 -1.54 -10.26 -7.23
CA ALA A 350 -1.22 -8.83 -7.23
C ALA A 350 -1.58 -8.17 -8.57
N ILE A 351 -1.45 -8.88 -9.69
CA ILE A 351 -1.70 -8.37 -11.04
C ILE A 351 -3.14 -8.60 -11.52
N ASP A 352 -3.75 -9.75 -11.20
CA ASP A 352 -5.12 -10.10 -11.60
C ASP A 352 -6.13 -9.75 -10.51
N ARG A 353 -6.30 -8.44 -10.24
CA ARG A 353 -7.17 -7.92 -9.17
C ARG A 353 -8.68 -7.96 -9.49
N ARG A 354 -9.15 -8.98 -10.22
CA ARG A 354 -10.58 -9.19 -10.52
C ARG A 354 -11.39 -9.81 -9.36
N ALA A 355 -10.80 -9.94 -8.18
CA ALA A 355 -11.42 -10.51 -6.98
C ALA A 355 -11.07 -9.75 -5.69
#